data_AF-A0A7K3RK88-F1
#
_entry.id   AF-A0A7K3RK88-F1
#
_cell.length_a   1.000
_cell.length_b   1.000
_cell.length_c   1.000
_cell.angle_alpha   90.00
_cell.angle_beta   90.00
_cell.angle_gamma   90.00
#
_symmetry.space_group_name_H-M   'P 1'
#
loop_
_entity.id
_entity.type
_entity.pdbx_description
1 polymer ?
#
loop_
_entity_poly.entity_id
_entity_poly.type
_entity_poly.pdbx_seq_one_letter_code
_entity_poly.pdbx_strand_id
1 'polypeptide(L)'
;MGGAEKNGTGRNGTGRDGAGRDGGGAAGAPGAGERHARWLLVVALTVQFLVSLDMSVVNVALPDIRSDLGFGGDGLLWVVNAYALAFGGLLMLGGRLADLAGPRRVLTAGLVLFGLASLAGGLAWSPGSLVAARAVQGVGAAALAPVAFALITLA
;
A
#
# COMPACT_ATOMS: atom_id res chain seq x y z
N MET A 1 -38.75 14.25 78.85
CA MET A 1 -37.50 15.01 79.08
C MET A 1 -36.52 14.62 77.97
N GLY A 2 -35.91 15.48 77.17
CA GLY A 2 -35.76 16.93 77.21
C GLY A 2 -34.37 17.25 76.63
N GLY A 3 -34.33 18.02 75.54
CA GLY A 3 -33.19 18.83 75.11
C GLY A 3 -32.03 18.11 74.40
N ALA A 4 -31.76 18.45 73.14
CA ALA A 4 -30.99 19.66 72.82
C ALA A 4 -30.59 19.71 71.34
N GLU A 5 -31.23 20.64 70.63
CA GLU A 5 -30.74 21.27 69.42
C GLU A 5 -29.28 21.75 69.57
N LYS A 6 -28.54 21.69 68.47
CA LYS A 6 -27.75 22.83 67.98
C LYS A 6 -27.38 22.66 66.51
N ASN A 7 -28.22 23.29 65.68
CA ASN A 7 -27.95 23.70 64.32
C ASN A 7 -27.01 24.93 64.34
N GLY A 8 -26.15 25.07 63.34
CA GLY A 8 -25.76 26.39 62.86
C GLY A 8 -24.28 26.71 62.75
N THR A 9 -23.83 26.78 61.49
CA THR A 9 -23.08 27.92 60.93
C THR A 9 -21.55 27.88 60.94
N GLY A 10 -20.99 27.75 59.73
CA GLY A 10 -19.59 28.06 59.42
C GLY A 10 -19.41 28.23 57.91
N ARG A 11 -19.77 29.41 57.41
CA ARG A 11 -19.49 29.88 56.04
C ARG A 11 -17.98 30.03 55.85
N ASN A 12 -17.49 29.76 54.64
CA ASN A 12 -16.89 30.75 53.73
C ASN A 12 -15.74 30.15 52.91
N GLY A 13 -15.74 30.50 51.63
CA GLY A 13 -14.80 30.04 50.64
C GLY A 13 -13.43 30.72 50.72
N THR A 14 -12.46 29.99 50.21
CA THR A 14 -11.23 30.49 49.57
C THR A 14 -11.04 29.51 48.39
N GLY A 15 -11.10 29.94 47.12
CA GLY A 15 -10.23 30.99 46.61
C GLY A 15 -8.80 30.48 46.62
N ARG A 16 -8.53 29.41 45.87
CA ARG A 16 -7.19 29.05 45.38
C ARG A 16 -7.36 28.79 43.89
N ASP A 17 -7.25 29.87 43.12
CA ASP A 17 -5.98 30.32 42.54
C ASP A 17 -5.56 29.34 41.46
N GLY A 18 -5.67 29.82 40.22
CA GLY A 18 -5.13 29.17 39.05
C GLY A 18 -3.65 28.92 39.27
N ALA A 19 -3.30 27.64 39.38
CA ALA A 19 -1.99 27.17 38.97
C ALA A 19 -2.18 26.59 37.57
N GLY A 20 -1.60 27.30 36.60
CA GLY A 20 -1.61 26.92 35.21
C GLY A 20 -1.24 25.44 35.04
N ARG A 21 -2.12 24.74 34.31
CA ARG A 21 -1.77 23.48 33.64
C ARG A 21 -1.47 23.79 32.19
N ASP A 22 -0.50 24.67 32.01
CA ASP A 22 0.53 24.63 30.99
C ASP A 22 1.33 23.32 31.10
N GLY A 23 0.62 22.19 30.97
CA GLY A 23 1.21 20.93 30.57
C GLY A 23 1.40 20.99 29.07
N GLY A 24 2.43 21.75 28.66
CA GLY A 24 2.88 21.84 27.28
C GLY A 24 2.90 20.47 26.63
N GLY A 25 2.43 20.45 25.38
CA GLY A 25 2.38 19.26 24.55
C GLY A 25 3.69 18.51 24.63
N ALA A 26 3.67 17.38 25.35
CA ALA A 26 4.52 16.27 24.97
C ALA A 26 4.02 15.87 23.60
N ALA A 27 4.58 16.48 22.56
CA ALA A 27 4.56 15.94 21.22
C ALA A 27 5.17 14.54 21.37
N GLY A 28 4.30 13.56 21.61
CA GLY A 28 4.68 12.19 21.88
C GLY A 28 5.53 11.77 20.70
N ALA A 29 6.81 11.52 20.95
CA ALA A 29 7.66 10.92 19.94
C ALA A 29 6.92 9.68 19.46
N PRO A 30 6.61 9.56 18.15
CA PRO A 30 5.65 8.58 17.68
C PRO A 30 6.00 7.21 18.24
N GLY A 31 5.02 6.46 18.74
CA GLY A 31 5.28 5.15 19.33
C GLY A 31 6.09 4.28 18.37
N ALA A 32 6.92 3.35 18.86
CA ALA A 32 7.66 2.44 17.97
C ALA A 32 6.73 1.71 16.98
N GLY A 33 5.47 1.47 17.38
CA GLY A 33 4.39 0.98 16.51
C GLY A 33 3.96 1.96 15.41
N GLU A 34 3.78 3.26 15.71
CA GLU A 34 3.43 4.28 14.70
C GLU A 34 4.55 4.46 13.66
N ARG A 35 5.81 4.48 14.09
CA ARG A 35 6.95 4.51 13.15
C ARG A 35 6.94 3.31 12.22
N HIS A 36 6.65 2.13 12.75
CA HIS A 36 6.61 0.89 11.96
C HIS A 36 5.45 0.87 10.97
N ALA A 37 4.25 1.28 11.39
CA ALA A 37 3.08 1.41 10.52
C ALA A 37 3.33 2.44 9.40
N ARG A 38 3.91 3.60 9.74
CA ARG A 38 4.25 4.64 8.76
C ARG A 38 5.27 4.17 7.73
N TRP A 39 6.26 3.38 8.14
CA TRP A 39 7.20 2.75 7.21
C TRP A 39 6.53 1.76 6.27
N LEU A 40 5.64 0.90 6.79
CA LEU A 40 4.89 -0.04 5.97
C LEU A 40 4.00 0.67 4.95
N LEU A 41 3.34 1.77 5.33
CA LEU A 41 2.57 2.61 4.42
C LEU A 41 3.43 3.21 3.30
N VAL A 42 4.60 3.77 3.63
CA VAL A 42 5.52 4.33 2.62
C VAL A 42 5.95 3.24 1.63
N VAL A 43 6.27 2.04 2.11
CA VAL A 43 6.61 0.90 1.24
C VAL A 43 5.41 0.52 0.36
N ALA A 44 4.21 0.42 0.93
CA ALA A 44 2.98 0.09 0.18
C ALA A 44 2.71 1.10 -0.94
N LEU A 45 2.78 2.39 -0.62
CA LEU A 45 2.57 3.49 -1.55
C LEU A 45 3.64 3.48 -2.65
N THR A 46 4.89 3.24 -2.29
CA THR A 46 5.99 3.15 -3.28
C THR A 46 5.76 1.98 -4.24
N VAL A 47 5.38 0.82 -3.73
CA VAL A 47 5.05 -0.35 -4.55
C VAL A 47 3.87 -0.05 -5.47
N GLN A 48 2.79 0.52 -4.94
CA GLN A 48 1.62 0.87 -5.74
C GLN A 48 1.94 1.91 -6.81
N PHE A 49 2.77 2.89 -6.47
CA PHE A 49 3.27 3.87 -7.41
C PHE A 49 4.07 3.21 -8.55
N LEU A 50 5.00 2.30 -8.23
CA LEU A 50 5.78 1.57 -9.23
C LEU A 50 4.91 0.74 -10.18
N VAL A 51 3.87 0.08 -9.66
CA VAL A 51 2.91 -0.68 -10.48
C VAL A 51 2.14 0.23 -11.44
N SER A 52 1.65 1.38 -10.95
CA SER A 52 0.95 2.35 -11.80
C SER A 52 1.88 3.02 -12.82
N LEU A 53 3.12 3.29 -12.42
CA LEU A 53 4.17 3.86 -13.28
C LEU A 53 4.43 2.93 -14.47
N ASP A 54 4.58 1.63 -14.23
CA ASP A 54 4.82 0.63 -15.28
C ASP A 54 3.74 0.67 -16.38
N MET A 55 2.46 0.61 -16.00
CA MET A 55 1.35 0.72 -16.96
C MET A 55 1.42 2.03 -17.75
N SER A 56 1.79 3.14 -17.12
CA SER A 56 1.94 4.42 -17.81
C SER A 56 3.12 4.41 -18.79
N VAL A 57 4.28 3.90 -18.39
CA VAL A 57 5.49 3.81 -19.24
C VAL A 57 5.22 2.96 -20.47
N VAL A 58 4.55 1.81 -20.29
CA VAL A 58 4.22 0.93 -21.40
C VAL A 58 3.31 1.64 -22.40
N ASN A 59 2.28 2.33 -21.92
CA ASN A 59 1.36 3.06 -22.80
C ASN A 59 2.06 4.19 -23.57
N VAL A 60 3.00 4.89 -22.94
CA VAL A 60 3.83 5.91 -23.60
C VAL A 60 4.77 5.28 -24.63
N ALA A 61 5.31 4.10 -24.35
CA ALA A 61 6.22 3.38 -25.23
C ALA A 61 5.51 2.56 -26.32
N LEU A 62 4.18 2.41 -26.29
CA LEU A 62 3.43 1.62 -27.29
C LEU A 62 3.72 2.02 -28.74
N PRO A 63 3.82 3.31 -29.11
CA PRO A 63 4.17 3.72 -30.48
C PRO A 63 5.55 3.20 -30.91
N ASP A 64 6.55 3.33 -30.05
CA ASP A 64 7.92 2.89 -30.31
C ASP A 64 8.03 1.36 -30.30
N ILE A 65 7.37 0.69 -29.36
CA ILE A 65 7.23 -0.78 -29.31
C ILE A 65 6.64 -1.31 -30.61
N ARG A 66 5.68 -0.60 -31.22
CA ARG A 66 5.08 -1.00 -32.50
C ARG A 66 6.10 -0.97 -33.63
N SER A 67 6.84 0.14 -33.77
CA SER A 67 7.82 0.32 -34.85
C SER A 67 9.02 -0.60 -34.68
N ASP A 68 9.51 -0.75 -33.44
CA ASP A 68 10.78 -1.42 -33.16
C ASP A 68 10.65 -2.94 -33.16
N LEU A 69 9.53 -3.47 -32.66
CA LEU A 69 9.27 -4.92 -32.60
C LEU A 69 8.38 -5.43 -33.74
N GLY A 70 7.89 -4.55 -34.62
CA GLY A 70 7.08 -4.92 -35.77
C GLY A 70 5.73 -5.54 -35.37
N PHE A 71 5.10 -5.04 -34.30
CA PHE A 71 3.80 -5.54 -33.87
C PHE A 71 2.74 -5.37 -34.97
N GLY A 72 2.08 -6.47 -35.34
CA GLY A 72 0.91 -6.44 -36.24
C GLY A 72 -0.29 -5.69 -35.63
N GLY A 73 -1.34 -5.48 -36.43
CA GLY A 73 -2.53 -4.67 -36.09
C GLY A 73 -3.05 -4.86 -34.67
N ASP A 74 -3.17 -6.12 -34.22
CA ASP A 74 -3.82 -6.48 -32.95
C ASP A 74 -2.83 -6.82 -31.82
N GLY A 75 -1.53 -6.89 -32.07
CA GLY A 75 -0.60 -7.43 -31.09
C GLY A 75 -0.30 -6.48 -29.92
N LEU A 76 -0.47 -5.17 -30.10
CA LEU A 76 -0.35 -4.17 -29.01
C LEU A 76 -1.47 -4.33 -27.97
N LEU A 77 -2.67 -4.74 -28.39
CA LEU A 77 -3.76 -5.06 -27.46
C LEU A 77 -3.38 -6.20 -26.53
N TRP A 78 -2.64 -7.19 -27.03
CA TRP A 78 -2.15 -8.31 -26.22
C TRP A 78 -1.13 -7.90 -25.16
N VAL A 79 -0.36 -6.83 -25.36
CA VAL A 79 0.58 -6.30 -24.35
C VAL A 79 -0.18 -5.89 -23.08
N VAL A 80 -1.30 -5.19 -23.25
CA VAL A 80 -2.14 -4.74 -22.14
C VAL A 80 -3.04 -5.87 -21.62
N ASN A 81 -3.65 -6.64 -22.52
CA ASN A 81 -4.59 -7.70 -22.14
C ASN A 81 -3.90 -8.86 -21.41
N ALA A 82 -2.68 -9.26 -21.80
CA ALA A 82 -1.96 -10.33 -21.10
C ALA A 82 -1.65 -9.95 -19.65
N TYR A 83 -1.25 -8.69 -19.42
CA TYR A 83 -1.10 -8.16 -18.07
C TYR A 83 -2.43 -8.19 -17.31
N ALA A 84 -3.50 -7.63 -17.89
CA ALA A 84 -4.80 -7.55 -17.24
C ALA A 84 -5.41 -8.92 -16.91
N LEU A 85 -5.29 -9.89 -17.82
CA LEU A 85 -5.78 -11.25 -17.65
C LEU A 85 -5.02 -11.98 -16.53
N ALA A 86 -3.69 -11.90 -16.51
CA ALA A 86 -2.89 -12.48 -15.45
C ALA A 86 -3.18 -11.81 -14.11
N PHE A 87 -3.21 -10.48 -14.08
CA PHE A 87 -3.50 -9.68 -12.90
C PHE A 87 -4.89 -10.03 -12.34
N GLY A 88 -5.95 -9.87 -13.15
CA GLY A 88 -7.33 -10.08 -12.72
C GLY A 88 -7.62 -11.55 -12.38
N GLY A 89 -7.12 -12.49 -13.19
CA GLY A 89 -7.34 -13.92 -12.98
C GLY A 89 -6.64 -14.47 -11.74
N LEU A 90 -5.50 -13.90 -11.36
CA LEU A 90 -4.72 -14.35 -10.20
C LEU A 90 -4.91 -13.46 -8.97
N LEU A 91 -5.67 -12.37 -9.05
CA LEU A 91 -5.89 -11.44 -7.94
C LEU A 91 -6.45 -12.16 -6.70
N MET A 92 -7.48 -12.99 -6.91
CA MET A 92 -8.10 -13.79 -5.85
C MET A 92 -7.11 -14.80 -5.25
N LEU A 93 -6.24 -15.38 -6.09
CA LEU A 93 -5.21 -16.30 -5.64
C LEU A 93 -4.10 -15.58 -4.85
N GLY A 94 -3.72 -14.38 -5.29
CA GLY A 94 -2.75 -13.52 -4.60
C GLY A 94 -3.21 -13.14 -3.20
N GLY A 95 -4.50 -12.80 -3.05
CA GLY A 95 -5.10 -12.53 -1.74
C GLY A 95 -5.01 -13.74 -0.81
N ARG A 96 -5.44 -14.91 -1.29
CA ARG A 96 -5.36 -16.16 -0.52
C ARG A 96 -3.92 -16.54 -0.18
N LEU A 97 -2.97 -16.33 -1.08
CA LEU A 97 -1.54 -16.56 -0.82
C LEU A 97 -1.02 -15.62 0.27
N ALA A 98 -1.43 -14.35 0.28
CA ALA A 98 -1.06 -13.38 1.31
C ALA A 98 -1.60 -13.80 2.70
N ASP A 99 -2.82 -14.32 2.75
CA ASP A 99 -3.44 -14.81 3.97
C ASP A 99 -2.73 -16.06 4.54
N LEU A 100 -2.29 -16.97 3.66
CA LEU A 100 -1.68 -18.25 4.05
C LEU A 100 -0.17 -18.14 4.33
N ALA A 101 0.59 -17.47 3.44
CA ALA A 101 2.05 -17.40 3.51
C ALA A 101 2.56 -16.16 4.27
N GLY A 102 1.66 -15.21 4.57
CA GLY A 102 1.93 -13.97 5.25
C GLY A 102 2.23 -12.80 4.30
N PRO A 103 1.71 -11.59 4.60
CA PRO A 103 1.72 -10.46 3.69
C PRO A 103 3.13 -9.99 3.33
N ARG A 104 4.09 -10.08 4.25
CA ARG A 104 5.49 -9.69 4.01
C ARG A 104 6.19 -10.54 2.95
N ARG A 105 6.01 -11.86 3.02
CA ARG A 105 6.64 -12.79 2.07
C ARG A 105 6.06 -12.63 0.68
N VAL A 106 4.74 -12.50 0.60
CA VAL A 106 4.02 -12.31 -0.67
C VAL A 106 4.34 -10.95 -1.29
N LEU A 107 4.42 -9.88 -0.50
CA LEU A 107 4.87 -8.57 -0.99
C LEU A 107 6.28 -8.66 -1.59
N THR A 108 7.22 -9.25 -0.87
CA THR A 108 8.62 -9.31 -1.32
C THR A 108 8.77 -10.17 -2.57
N ALA A 109 8.13 -11.35 -2.60
CA ALA A 109 8.14 -12.23 -3.76
C ALA A 109 7.47 -11.59 -4.98
N GLY A 110 6.31 -10.97 -4.79
CA GLY A 110 5.59 -10.24 -5.84
C GLY A 110 6.39 -9.08 -6.40
N LEU A 111 7.07 -8.32 -5.53
CA LEU A 111 7.90 -7.19 -5.94
C LEU A 111 9.14 -7.63 -6.73
N VAL A 112 9.82 -8.70 -6.28
CA VAL A 112 10.95 -9.28 -7.01
C VAL A 112 10.49 -9.80 -8.38
N LEU A 113 9.38 -10.53 -8.43
CA LEU A 113 8.83 -11.03 -9.69
C LEU A 113 8.46 -9.89 -10.64
N PHE A 114 7.79 -8.86 -10.12
CA PHE A 114 7.41 -7.67 -10.88
C PHE A 114 8.63 -6.94 -11.44
N GLY A 115 9.66 -6.72 -10.61
CA GLY A 115 10.89 -6.05 -11.03
C GLY A 115 11.66 -6.83 -12.11
N LEU A 116 11.79 -8.15 -11.94
CA LEU A 116 12.45 -9.01 -12.93
C LEU A 116 11.68 -9.06 -14.24
N ALA A 117 10.34 -9.14 -14.18
CA ALA A 117 9.49 -9.11 -15.37
C ALA A 117 9.54 -7.76 -16.08
N SER A 118 9.60 -6.65 -15.34
CA SER A 118 9.75 -5.30 -15.90
C SER A 118 11.09 -5.14 -16.64
N LEU A 119 12.19 -5.63 -16.05
CA LEU A 119 13.49 -5.67 -16.71
C LEU A 119 13.47 -6.52 -17.98
N ALA A 120 12.84 -7.70 -17.92
CA ALA A 120 12.68 -8.56 -19.09
C ALA A 120 11.83 -7.89 -20.19
N GLY A 121 10.81 -7.12 -19.81
CA GLY A 121 10.00 -6.32 -20.73
C GLY A 121 10.78 -5.20 -21.40
N GLY A 122 11.68 -4.53 -20.67
CA GLY A 122 12.59 -3.52 -21.22
C GLY A 122 13.66 -4.10 -22.17
N LEU A 123 14.01 -5.38 -22.01
CA LEU A 123 14.95 -6.12 -22.86
C LEU A 123 14.26 -6.98 -23.92
N ALA A 124 12.96 -6.80 -24.14
CA ALA A 124 12.20 -7.63 -25.05
C ALA A 124 12.71 -7.50 -26.50
N TRP A 125 12.93 -8.63 -27.16
CA TRP A 125 13.48 -8.71 -28.53
C TRP A 125 12.43 -9.11 -29.58
N SER A 126 11.22 -9.45 -29.14
CA SER A 126 10.12 -9.83 -30.02
C SER A 126 8.76 -9.49 -29.40
N PRO A 127 7.71 -9.33 -30.22
CA PRO A 127 6.35 -9.14 -29.74
C PRO A 127 5.91 -10.18 -28.70
N GLY A 128 6.19 -11.45 -28.97
CA GLY A 128 5.85 -12.55 -28.06
C GLY A 128 6.60 -12.47 -26.72
N SER A 129 7.89 -12.12 -26.75
CA SER A 129 8.67 -11.96 -25.51
C SER A 129 8.15 -10.83 -24.62
N LEU A 130 7.70 -9.72 -25.23
CA LEU A 130 7.12 -8.60 -24.49
C LEU A 130 5.77 -8.99 -23.86
N VAL A 131 4.90 -9.66 -24.61
CA VAL A 131 3.60 -10.14 -24.12
C VAL A 131 3.79 -11.15 -22.99
N ALA A 132 4.75 -12.07 -23.12
CA ALA A 132 5.08 -13.03 -22.06
C ALA A 132 5.60 -12.32 -20.79
N ALA A 133 6.53 -11.36 -20.96
CA ALA A 133 7.01 -10.54 -19.85
C ALA A 133 5.85 -9.84 -19.13
N ARG A 134 4.91 -9.23 -19.88
CA ARG A 134 3.72 -8.57 -19.33
C ARG A 134 2.78 -9.53 -18.59
N ALA A 135 2.59 -10.74 -19.10
CA ALA A 135 1.81 -11.76 -18.41
C ALA A 135 2.44 -12.10 -17.04
N VAL A 136 3.75 -12.37 -17.01
CA VAL A 136 4.49 -12.65 -15.77
C VAL A 136 4.46 -11.44 -14.82
N GLN A 137 4.52 -10.23 -15.37
CA GLN A 137 4.44 -8.99 -14.60
C GLN A 137 3.06 -8.82 -13.95
N GLY A 138 1.99 -9.20 -14.65
CA GLY A 138 0.63 -9.28 -14.10
C GLY A 138 0.52 -10.26 -12.93
N VAL A 139 1.23 -11.40 -12.97
CA VAL A 139 1.32 -12.34 -11.82
C VAL A 139 1.93 -11.65 -10.60
N GLY A 140 3.05 -10.94 -10.79
CA GLY A 140 3.69 -10.16 -9.72
C GLY A 140 2.75 -9.10 -9.15
N ALA A 141 2.06 -8.36 -10.01
CA ALA A 141 1.11 -7.33 -9.60
C ALA A 141 -0.09 -7.91 -8.81
N ALA A 142 -0.60 -9.09 -9.18
CA ALA A 142 -1.70 -9.75 -8.49
C ALA A 142 -1.35 -10.11 -7.03
N ALA A 143 -0.08 -10.44 -6.77
CA ALA A 143 0.42 -10.70 -5.42
C ALA A 143 0.58 -9.41 -4.59
N LEU A 144 0.83 -8.26 -5.25
CA LEU A 144 1.06 -6.98 -4.59
C LEU A 144 -0.25 -6.26 -4.19
N ALA A 145 -1.30 -6.35 -5.01
CA ALA A 145 -2.54 -5.62 -4.81
C ALA A 145 -3.25 -5.84 -3.46
N PRO A 146 -3.38 -7.09 -2.93
CA PRO A 146 -4.00 -7.32 -1.62
C PRO A 146 -3.24 -6.65 -0.48
N VAL A 147 -1.90 -6.61 -0.58
CA VAL A 147 -1.04 -6.04 0.47
C VAL A 147 -1.12 -4.52 0.50
N ALA A 148 -1.28 -3.88 -0.66
CA ALA A 148 -1.46 -2.43 -0.73
C ALA A 148 -2.75 -1.98 -0.02
N PHE A 149 -3.87 -2.69 -0.22
CA PHE A 149 -5.12 -2.39 0.48
C PHE A 149 -5.08 -2.72 1.97
N ALA A 150 -4.48 -3.85 2.35
CA ALA A 150 -4.36 -4.25 3.76
C ALA A 150 -3.57 -3.22 4.59
N LEU A 151 -2.55 -2.59 4.00
CA LEU A 151 -1.73 -1.58 4.68
C LEU A 151 -2.46 -0.25 4.90
N ILE A 152 -3.44 0.09 4.06
CA ILE A 152 -4.32 1.26 4.27
C ILE A 152 -5.25 1.03 5.46
N THR A 153 -5.76 -0.19 5.63
CA THR A 153 -6.66 -0.52 6.76
C THR A 153 -5.96 -0.68 8.11
N LEU A 154 -4.63 -0.80 8.12
CA LEU A 154 -3.79 -0.97 9.31
C LEU A 154 -3.16 0.34 9.82
N ALA A 155 -3.41 1.46 9.14
CA ALA A 155 -2.92 2.80 9.46
C ALA A 155 -4.06 3.69 9.99
#